data_AF-A0A4Q7MPQ0-F1
#
_entry.id   AF-A0A4Q7MPQ0-F1
#
_cell.length_a   1.000
_cell.length_b   1.000
_cell.length_c   1.000
_cell.angle_alpha   90.00
_cell.angle_beta   90.00
_cell.angle_gamma   90.00
#
_symmetry.space_group_name_H-M   'P 1'
#
loop_
_entity.id
_entity.type
_entity.pdbx_description
1 polymer ?
#
loop_
_entity_poly.entity_id
_entity_poly.type
_entity_poly.pdbx_seq_one_letter_code
_entity_poly.pdbx_strand_id
1 'polypeptide(L)'
;MDARDSQDQPAATGKEDLFIRVARLTRLLQNSMRELGLDQKVRDAAEVIPDARDRLRYVANLTEQAATRVLGAIEQAQPLQGEIDQGAQALLARWQAGSRAGGEADADLPADTCVYLQTAARNAEATHGHLLDIMMAQDFQDLTGQVIMKLTDLIGTLEKELLQVLLDHVPQEKRDEAEGLLNGPQVRVEGRTDIVSSQDQVDDLLSELGL
;
A
#
# COMPACT_ATOMS: atom_id res chain seq x y z
N MET A 1 -33.97 -5.98 68.69
CA MET A 1 -32.65 -5.73 68.10
C MET A 1 -32.32 -7.00 67.36
N ASP A 2 -32.61 -7.04 66.06
CA ASP A 2 -32.03 -7.97 65.08
C ASP A 2 -32.65 -7.63 63.73
N ALA A 3 -32.00 -6.70 63.06
CA ALA A 3 -32.24 -6.38 61.68
C ALA A 3 -30.89 -6.38 60.97
N ARG A 4 -30.85 -7.08 59.84
CA ARG A 4 -29.80 -7.14 58.81
C ARG A 4 -28.71 -8.18 59.05
N ASP A 5 -29.01 -9.40 58.63
CA ASP A 5 -28.04 -10.16 57.85
C ASP A 5 -28.62 -10.37 56.44
N SER A 6 -28.44 -9.34 55.61
CA SER A 6 -28.67 -9.42 54.17
C SER A 6 -27.42 -10.08 53.56
N GLN A 7 -27.35 -11.41 53.59
CA GLN A 7 -26.38 -12.12 52.78
C GLN A 7 -26.88 -12.16 51.34
N ASP A 8 -26.16 -11.39 50.54
CA ASP A 8 -26.24 -11.27 49.09
C ASP A 8 -25.97 -12.62 48.39
N GLN A 9 -26.56 -12.76 47.21
CA GLN A 9 -26.78 -13.99 46.46
C GLN A 9 -25.55 -14.48 45.65
N PRO A 10 -25.61 -15.70 45.08
CA PRO A 10 -24.50 -16.40 44.44
C PRO A 10 -24.25 -15.86 43.02
N ALA A 11 -23.27 -14.98 42.85
CA ALA A 11 -22.86 -14.45 41.54
C ALA A 11 -21.67 -15.22 40.91
N ALA A 12 -21.04 -16.15 41.65
CA ALA A 12 -19.84 -16.86 41.18
C ALA A 12 -20.16 -18.04 40.24
N THR A 13 -21.25 -18.77 40.48
CA THR A 13 -21.59 -20.02 39.77
C THR A 13 -21.93 -19.81 38.30
N GLY A 14 -22.62 -18.72 37.93
CA GLY A 14 -23.02 -18.45 36.54
C GLY A 14 -21.85 -18.11 35.61
N LYS A 15 -20.79 -17.46 36.13
CA LYS A 15 -19.56 -17.19 35.36
C LYS A 15 -18.75 -18.47 35.16
N GLU A 16 -18.67 -19.31 36.20
CA GLU A 16 -17.99 -20.60 36.15
C GLU A 16 -18.65 -21.55 35.13
N ASP A 17 -19.99 -21.63 35.12
CA ASP A 17 -20.73 -22.42 34.12
C ASP A 17 -20.56 -21.89 32.68
N LEU A 18 -20.48 -20.57 32.51
CA LEU A 18 -20.20 -19.96 31.20
C LEU A 18 -18.78 -20.31 30.73
N PHE A 19 -17.77 -20.21 31.60
CA PHE A 19 -16.39 -20.59 31.27
C PHE A 19 -16.27 -22.07 30.91
N ILE A 20 -16.94 -22.96 31.65
CA ILE A 20 -16.97 -24.40 31.36
C ILE A 20 -17.62 -24.66 29.99
N ARG A 21 -18.71 -23.95 29.67
CA ARG A 21 -19.41 -24.11 28.40
C ARG A 21 -18.60 -23.59 27.22
N VAL A 22 -17.96 -22.43 27.36
CA VAL A 22 -17.02 -21.89 26.38
C VAL A 22 -15.86 -22.88 26.17
N ALA A 23 -15.22 -23.36 27.24
CA ALA A 23 -14.12 -24.32 27.14
C ALA A 23 -14.54 -25.64 26.46
N ARG A 24 -15.75 -26.13 26.70
CA ARG A 24 -16.28 -27.33 26.04
C ARG A 24 -16.53 -27.09 24.55
N LEU A 25 -17.10 -25.93 24.18
CA LEU A 25 -17.30 -25.54 22.79
C LEU A 25 -15.97 -25.33 22.05
N THR A 26 -14.98 -24.69 22.70
CA THR A 26 -13.64 -24.50 22.12
C THR A 26 -12.94 -25.83 21.92
N ARG A 27 -13.05 -26.80 22.86
CA ARG A 27 -12.52 -28.16 22.67
C ARG A 27 -13.23 -28.91 21.55
N LEU A 28 -14.55 -28.77 21.42
CA LEU A 28 -15.31 -29.41 20.37
C LEU A 28 -14.92 -28.85 19.00
N LEU A 29 -14.85 -27.52 18.87
CA LEU A 29 -14.32 -26.84 17.70
C LEU A 29 -12.89 -27.31 17.37
N GLN A 30 -12.00 -27.35 18.37
CA GLN A 30 -10.61 -27.74 18.18
C GLN A 30 -10.48 -29.21 17.77
N ASN A 31 -11.29 -30.11 18.33
CA ASN A 31 -11.33 -31.52 17.93
C ASN A 31 -11.88 -31.67 16.51
N SER A 32 -12.95 -30.97 16.16
CA SER A 32 -13.48 -30.95 14.79
C SER A 32 -12.47 -30.39 13.80
N MET A 33 -11.80 -29.27 14.10
CA MET A 33 -10.71 -28.72 13.28
C MET A 33 -9.57 -29.72 13.07
N ARG A 34 -9.28 -30.55 14.08
CA ARG A 34 -8.24 -31.58 14.02
C ARG A 34 -8.68 -32.81 13.23
N GLU A 35 -9.93 -33.24 13.38
CA GLU A 35 -10.53 -34.32 12.58
C GLU A 35 -10.65 -33.96 11.10
N LEU A 36 -10.88 -32.68 10.79
CA LEU A 36 -10.95 -32.15 9.44
C LEU A 36 -9.57 -31.87 8.81
N GLY A 37 -8.46 -32.14 9.53
CA GLY A 37 -7.09 -31.87 9.05
C GLY A 37 -6.75 -30.38 8.89
N LEU A 38 -7.59 -29.49 9.40
CA LEU A 38 -7.51 -28.03 9.24
C LEU A 38 -6.60 -27.37 10.28
N ASP A 39 -6.32 -28.07 11.38
CA ASP A 39 -5.46 -27.62 12.48
C ASP A 39 -4.08 -27.17 12.00
N GLN A 40 -3.48 -27.89 11.05
CA GLN A 40 -2.14 -27.56 10.55
C GLN A 40 -2.20 -26.38 9.58
N LYS A 41 -3.12 -26.40 8.61
CA LYS A 41 -3.24 -25.34 7.59
C LYS A 41 -3.65 -23.98 8.19
N VAL A 42 -4.51 -23.97 9.21
CA VAL A 42 -4.88 -22.74 9.94
C VAL A 42 -3.72 -22.21 10.78
N ARG A 43 -2.90 -23.08 11.37
CA ARG A 43 -1.66 -22.66 12.05
C ARG A 43 -0.66 -22.08 11.06
N ASP A 44 -0.46 -22.74 9.93
CA ASP A 44 0.48 -22.29 8.89
C ASP A 44 0.05 -20.90 8.36
N ALA A 45 -1.25 -20.71 8.10
CA ALA A 45 -1.81 -19.40 7.73
C ALA A 45 -1.61 -18.34 8.85
N ALA A 46 -1.82 -18.71 10.11
CA ALA A 46 -1.63 -17.82 11.26
C ALA A 46 -0.16 -17.42 11.46
N GLU A 47 0.81 -18.25 11.06
CA GLU A 47 2.24 -17.92 11.05
C GLU A 47 2.64 -16.98 9.90
N VAL A 48 1.93 -17.06 8.77
CA VAL A 48 2.23 -16.30 7.55
C VAL A 48 1.68 -14.86 7.58
N ILE A 49 0.53 -14.63 8.21
CA ILE A 49 -0.08 -13.29 8.30
C ILE A 49 0.84 -12.23 8.95
N PRO A 50 1.56 -12.51 10.05
CA PRO A 50 2.55 -11.58 10.61
C PRO A 50 3.65 -11.18 9.61
N ASP A 51 4.21 -12.12 8.84
CA ASP A 51 5.21 -11.84 7.80
C ASP A 51 4.63 -10.91 6.73
N ALA A 52 3.40 -11.19 6.28
CA ALA A 52 2.72 -10.35 5.31
C ALA A 52 2.55 -8.90 5.81
N ARG A 53 2.14 -8.74 7.07
CA ARG A 53 2.00 -7.43 7.71
C ARG A 53 3.33 -6.69 7.81
N ASP A 54 4.40 -7.38 8.19
CA ASP A 54 5.73 -6.77 8.33
C ASP A 54 6.28 -6.32 6.96
N ARG A 55 6.02 -7.07 5.90
CA ARG A 55 6.32 -6.68 4.51
C ARG A 55 5.53 -5.47 4.03
N LEU A 56 4.23 -5.41 4.30
CA LEU A 56 3.40 -4.24 3.97
C LEU A 56 3.89 -2.99 4.72
N ARG A 57 4.26 -3.14 5.99
CA ARG A 57 4.85 -2.07 6.78
C ARG A 57 6.21 -1.62 6.23
N TYR A 58 7.02 -2.56 5.75
CA TYR A 58 8.27 -2.23 5.05
C TYR A 58 8.02 -1.41 3.77
N VAL A 59 7.03 -1.80 2.96
CA VAL A 59 6.61 -1.04 1.77
C VAL A 59 6.14 0.37 2.12
N ALA A 60 5.33 0.51 3.17
CA ALA A 60 4.85 1.81 3.63
C ALA A 60 6.03 2.72 4.03
N ASN A 61 6.98 2.20 4.81
CA ASN A 61 8.16 2.95 5.23
C ASN A 61 9.04 3.38 4.05
N LEU A 62 9.23 2.51 3.05
CA LEU A 62 10.01 2.85 1.85
C LEU A 62 9.32 3.95 1.04
N THR A 63 7.99 3.87 0.92
CA THR A 63 7.19 4.85 0.19
C THR A 63 7.25 6.22 0.86
N GLU A 64 7.17 6.27 2.19
CA GLU A 64 7.31 7.50 2.97
C GLU A 64 8.69 8.15 2.81
N GLN A 65 9.76 7.35 2.87
CA GLN A 65 11.13 7.82 2.67
C GLN A 65 11.34 8.39 1.27
N ALA A 66 10.86 7.70 0.24
CA ALA A 66 10.96 8.16 -1.13
C ALA A 66 10.18 9.48 -1.33
N ALA A 67 8.95 9.55 -0.82
CA ALA A 67 8.14 10.76 -0.88
C ALA A 67 8.83 11.95 -0.19
N THR A 68 9.40 11.72 0.99
CA THR A 68 10.14 12.75 1.76
C THR A 68 11.36 13.24 0.97
N ARG A 69 12.13 12.32 0.37
CA ARG A 69 13.31 12.67 -0.44
C ARG A 69 12.93 13.46 -1.69
N VAL A 70 11.90 13.03 -2.41
CA VAL A 70 11.40 13.74 -3.60
C VAL A 70 10.91 15.14 -3.23
N LEU A 71 10.12 15.27 -2.17
CA LEU A 71 9.61 16.56 -1.72
C LEU A 71 10.75 17.50 -1.33
N GLY A 72 11.72 17.02 -0.56
CA GLY A 72 12.88 17.83 -0.15
C GLY A 72 13.76 18.28 -1.33
N ALA A 73 13.87 17.47 -2.38
CA ALA A 73 14.57 17.86 -3.61
C ALA A 73 13.79 18.93 -4.40
N ILE A 74 12.45 18.82 -4.46
CA ILE A 74 11.58 19.82 -5.09
C ILE A 74 11.65 21.16 -4.33
N GLU A 75 11.59 21.14 -3.00
CA GLU A 75 11.67 22.33 -2.15
C GLU A 75 12.98 23.10 -2.35
N GLN A 76 14.09 22.39 -2.60
CA GLN A 76 15.39 23.01 -2.91
C GLN A 76 15.49 23.50 -4.36
N ALA A 77 14.90 22.78 -5.31
CA ALA A 77 14.95 23.13 -6.73
C ALA A 77 14.06 24.33 -7.11
N GLN A 78 12.92 24.50 -6.44
CA GLN A 78 11.96 25.58 -6.71
C GLN A 78 12.56 26.99 -6.62
N PRO A 79 13.25 27.41 -5.54
CA PRO A 79 13.80 28.75 -5.44
C PRO A 79 14.87 29.02 -6.52
N LEU A 80 15.67 28.01 -6.88
CA LEU A 80 16.67 28.13 -7.95
C LEU A 80 16.03 28.46 -9.29
N GLN A 81 14.94 27.76 -9.65
CA GLN A 81 14.18 28.06 -10.86
C GLN A 81 13.48 29.42 -10.80
N GLY A 82 13.00 29.82 -9.62
CA GLY A 82 12.46 31.15 -9.38
C GLY A 82 13.48 32.26 -9.64
N GLU A 83 14.72 32.11 -9.17
CA GLU A 83 15.80 33.08 -9.41
C GLU A 83 16.20 33.17 -10.89
N ILE A 84 16.21 32.04 -11.61
CA ILE A 84 16.45 32.03 -13.07
C ILE A 84 15.33 32.82 -13.77
N ASP A 85 14.07 32.49 -13.51
CA ASP A 85 12.95 33.16 -14.19
C ASP A 85 12.89 34.67 -13.88
N GLN A 86 12.98 35.04 -12.61
CA GLN A 86 12.94 36.45 -12.20
C GLN A 86 14.12 37.25 -12.76
N GLY A 87 15.33 36.70 -12.72
CA GLY A 87 16.51 37.37 -13.28
C GLY A 87 16.44 37.53 -14.79
N ALA A 88 15.94 36.52 -15.51
CA ALA A 88 15.71 36.60 -16.96
C ALA A 88 14.71 37.71 -17.31
N GLN A 89 13.56 37.75 -16.61
CA GLN A 89 12.51 38.74 -16.84
C GLN A 89 13.00 40.16 -16.54
N ALA A 90 13.73 40.35 -15.45
CA ALA A 90 14.28 41.65 -15.07
C ALA A 90 15.26 42.19 -16.12
N LEU A 91 16.18 41.35 -16.61
CA LEU A 91 17.12 41.75 -17.66
C LEU A 91 16.42 42.00 -18.98
N LEU A 92 15.48 41.14 -19.37
CA LEU A 92 14.70 41.32 -20.59
C LEU A 92 13.98 42.67 -20.60
N ALA A 93 13.39 43.07 -19.47
CA ALA A 93 12.74 44.36 -19.32
C ALA A 93 13.72 45.53 -19.51
N ARG A 94 14.92 45.45 -18.91
CA ARG A 94 15.98 46.48 -19.07
C ARG A 94 16.45 46.59 -20.52
N TRP A 95 16.73 45.46 -21.18
CA TRP A 95 17.11 45.43 -22.60
C TRP A 95 16.04 46.03 -23.51
N GLN A 96 14.77 45.71 -23.27
CA GLN A 96 13.66 46.27 -24.05
C GLN A 96 13.49 47.77 -23.82
N ALA A 97 13.61 48.25 -22.58
CA ALA A 97 13.52 49.67 -22.27
C ALA A 97 14.62 50.48 -23.00
N GLY A 98 15.87 50.01 -22.95
CA GLY A 98 16.98 50.64 -23.66
C GLY A 98 16.78 50.69 -25.19
N SER A 99 16.23 49.61 -25.77
CA SER A 99 15.98 49.54 -27.23
C SER A 99 14.91 50.52 -27.73
N ARG A 100 13.92 50.86 -26.89
CA ARG A 100 12.79 51.74 -27.24
C ARG A 100 13.09 53.22 -27.00
N ALA A 101 13.94 53.52 -26.02
CA ALA A 101 14.10 54.89 -25.55
C ALA A 101 14.94 55.77 -26.49
N GLY A 102 15.80 55.20 -27.34
CA GLY A 102 16.80 55.98 -28.09
C GLY A 102 17.72 56.84 -27.21
N GLY A 103 17.66 56.64 -25.88
CA GLY A 103 18.37 57.38 -24.85
C GLY A 103 19.63 56.65 -24.37
N GLU A 104 20.35 57.24 -23.42
CA GLU A 104 21.61 56.72 -22.89
C GLU A 104 21.48 55.26 -22.46
N ALA A 105 22.35 54.43 -23.01
CA ALA A 105 22.40 53.01 -22.70
C ALA A 105 22.75 52.82 -21.22
N ASP A 106 22.01 51.94 -20.55
CA ASP A 106 22.39 51.40 -19.24
C ASP A 106 23.76 50.74 -19.36
N ALA A 107 24.81 51.45 -18.93
CA ALA A 107 26.20 51.07 -19.14
C ALA A 107 26.56 49.77 -18.39
N ASP A 108 25.83 49.47 -17.31
CA ASP A 108 26.05 48.29 -16.47
C ASP A 108 25.30 47.06 -17.00
N LEU A 109 24.31 47.23 -17.87
CA LEU A 109 23.46 46.15 -18.38
C LEU A 109 24.23 44.97 -19.01
N PRO A 110 25.30 45.16 -19.81
CA PRO A 110 26.11 44.03 -20.30
C PRO A 110 26.83 43.28 -19.18
N ALA A 111 27.35 44.00 -18.18
CA ALA A 111 28.04 43.39 -17.03
C ALA A 111 27.05 42.61 -16.16
N ASP A 112 25.89 43.21 -15.85
CA ASP A 112 24.81 42.57 -15.10
C ASP A 112 24.27 41.33 -15.81
N THR A 113 24.17 41.38 -17.15
CA THR A 113 23.77 40.22 -17.95
C THR A 113 24.79 39.09 -17.82
N CYS A 114 26.09 39.38 -17.84
CA CYS A 114 27.13 38.37 -17.66
C CYS A 114 27.07 37.73 -16.26
N VAL A 115 26.90 38.54 -15.21
CA VAL A 115 26.74 38.07 -13.83
C VAL A 115 25.52 37.17 -13.70
N TYR A 116 24.38 37.59 -14.26
CA TYR A 116 23.17 36.79 -14.27
C TYR A 116 23.37 35.45 -14.99
N LEU A 117 23.99 35.43 -16.18
CA LEU A 117 24.22 34.20 -16.92
C LEU A 117 25.08 33.20 -16.13
N GLN A 118 26.06 33.67 -15.36
CA GLN A 118 26.84 32.82 -14.46
C GLN A 118 26.02 32.26 -13.30
N THR A 119 25.14 33.07 -12.72
CA THR A 119 24.22 32.63 -11.65
C THR A 119 23.18 31.65 -12.19
N ALA A 120 22.58 31.93 -13.35
CA ALA A 120 21.61 31.06 -13.98
C ALA A 120 22.22 29.69 -14.35
N ALA A 121 23.46 29.67 -14.84
CA ALA A 121 24.17 28.42 -15.11
C ALA A 121 24.37 27.58 -13.85
N ARG A 122 24.80 28.20 -12.74
CA ARG A 122 24.96 27.52 -11.44
C ARG A 122 23.63 26.99 -10.89
N ASN A 123 22.58 27.80 -10.95
CA ASN A 123 21.26 27.40 -10.49
C ASN A 123 20.70 26.26 -11.34
N ALA A 124 20.88 26.29 -12.66
CA ALA A 124 20.46 25.21 -13.55
C ALA A 124 21.21 23.89 -13.26
N GLU A 125 22.51 23.96 -12.99
CA GLU A 125 23.32 22.80 -12.59
C GLU A 125 22.85 22.23 -11.24
N ALA A 126 22.60 23.09 -10.26
CA ALA A 126 22.07 22.67 -8.96
C ALA A 126 20.67 22.04 -9.08
N THR A 127 19.77 22.64 -9.87
CA THR A 127 18.46 22.05 -10.18
C THR A 127 18.60 20.69 -10.85
N HIS A 128 19.55 20.52 -11.77
CA HIS A 128 19.82 19.22 -12.39
C HIS A 128 20.25 18.18 -11.34
N GLY A 129 21.08 18.55 -10.38
CA GLY A 129 21.43 17.70 -9.23
C GLY A 129 20.20 17.23 -8.45
N HIS A 130 19.26 18.12 -8.14
CA HIS A 130 18.02 17.76 -7.46
C HIS A 130 17.12 16.83 -8.30
N LEU A 131 17.09 16.98 -9.63
CA LEU A 131 16.38 16.05 -10.51
C LEU A 131 16.98 14.64 -10.48
N LEU A 132 18.32 14.53 -10.38
CA LEU A 132 18.99 13.23 -10.19
C LEU A 132 18.66 12.63 -8.82
N ASP A 133 18.56 13.44 -7.77
CA ASP A 133 18.12 12.98 -6.45
C ASP A 133 16.69 12.45 -6.45
N ILE A 134 15.79 13.09 -7.21
CA ILE A 134 14.42 12.61 -7.42
C ILE A 134 14.44 11.28 -8.16
N MET A 135 15.26 11.15 -9.20
CA MET A 135 15.38 9.91 -9.97
C MET A 135 15.91 8.75 -9.10
N MET A 136 16.97 8.98 -8.32
CA MET A 136 17.51 7.97 -7.40
C MET A 136 16.51 7.64 -6.27
N ALA A 137 15.70 8.60 -5.85
CA ALA A 137 14.64 8.35 -4.90
C ALA A 137 13.59 7.37 -5.43
N GLN A 138 13.51 7.12 -6.76
CA GLN A 138 12.57 6.18 -7.40
C GLN A 138 12.98 4.71 -7.30
N ASP A 139 14.21 4.39 -6.86
CA ASP A 139 14.67 3.00 -6.66
C ASP A 139 13.79 2.23 -5.64
N PHE A 140 13.03 2.94 -4.80
CA PHE A 140 12.01 2.33 -3.94
C PHE A 140 10.93 1.59 -4.72
N GLN A 141 10.61 1.99 -5.97
CA GLN A 141 9.57 1.37 -6.77
C GLN A 141 9.92 -0.09 -7.11
N ASP A 142 11.17 -0.36 -7.47
CA ASP A 142 11.62 -1.74 -7.74
C ASP A 142 11.53 -2.60 -6.47
N LEU A 143 12.03 -2.07 -5.37
CA LEU A 143 12.07 -2.79 -4.10
C LEU A 143 10.66 -3.06 -3.53
N THR A 144 9.77 -2.06 -3.61
CA THR A 144 8.37 -2.22 -3.22
C THR A 144 7.62 -3.17 -4.15
N GLY A 145 7.87 -3.10 -5.47
CA GLY A 145 7.31 -4.03 -6.45
C GLY A 145 7.68 -5.48 -6.17
N GLN A 146 8.95 -5.76 -5.86
CA GLN A 146 9.40 -7.09 -5.48
C GLN A 146 8.70 -7.61 -4.20
N VAL A 147 8.51 -6.75 -3.21
CA VAL A 147 7.85 -7.12 -1.94
C VAL A 147 6.36 -7.39 -2.15
N ILE A 148 5.68 -6.55 -2.94
CA ILE A 148 4.27 -6.75 -3.30
C ILE A 148 4.08 -8.05 -4.09
N MET A 149 4.96 -8.35 -5.06
CA MET A 149 4.85 -9.60 -5.82
C MET A 149 4.97 -10.84 -4.92
N LYS A 150 5.94 -10.83 -3.99
CA LYS A 150 6.08 -11.91 -2.99
C LYS A 150 4.86 -12.01 -2.06
N LEU A 151 4.25 -10.88 -1.69
CA LEU A 151 3.02 -10.85 -0.91
C LEU A 151 1.84 -11.42 -1.69
N THR A 152 1.72 -11.10 -2.97
CA THR A 152 0.69 -11.66 -3.85
C THR A 152 0.83 -13.17 -3.97
N ASP A 153 2.05 -13.68 -4.16
CA ASP A 153 2.30 -15.13 -4.21
C ASP A 153 1.94 -15.82 -2.90
N LEU A 154 2.28 -15.19 -1.76
CA LEU A 154 1.97 -15.67 -0.42
C LEU A 154 0.45 -15.76 -0.20
N ILE A 155 -0.27 -14.69 -0.54
CA ILE A 155 -1.73 -14.63 -0.41
C ILE A 155 -2.40 -15.64 -1.34
N GLY A 156 -1.95 -15.75 -2.60
CA GLY A 156 -2.50 -16.72 -3.55
C GLY A 156 -2.25 -18.18 -3.15
N THR A 157 -1.15 -18.46 -2.45
CA THR A 157 -0.91 -19.78 -1.86
C THR A 157 -1.88 -20.05 -0.72
N LEU A 158 -2.05 -19.07 0.18
CA LEU A 158 -2.95 -19.18 1.33
C LEU A 158 -4.41 -19.32 0.90
N GLU A 159 -4.84 -18.59 -0.13
CA GLU A 159 -6.15 -18.69 -0.76
C GLU A 159 -6.41 -20.10 -1.30
N LYS A 160 -5.49 -20.67 -2.10
CA LYS A 160 -5.63 -22.03 -2.63
C LYS A 160 -5.75 -23.08 -1.54
N GLU A 161 -4.95 -22.98 -0.49
CA GLU A 161 -4.98 -23.91 0.65
C GLU A 161 -6.32 -23.86 1.39
N LEU A 162 -6.87 -22.66 1.61
CA LEU A 162 -8.19 -22.49 2.23
C LEU A 162 -9.33 -22.95 1.32
N LEU A 163 -9.23 -22.71 0.01
CA LEU A 163 -10.24 -23.10 -0.96
C LEU A 163 -10.27 -24.63 -1.12
N GLN A 164 -9.11 -25.29 -1.15
CA GLN A 164 -8.99 -26.74 -1.14
C GLN A 164 -9.61 -27.37 0.12
N VAL A 165 -9.38 -26.74 1.28
CA VAL A 165 -10.01 -27.10 2.55
C VAL A 165 -11.53 -27.06 2.47
N LEU A 166 -12.10 -26.01 1.86
CA LEU A 166 -13.54 -25.89 1.69
C LEU A 166 -14.06 -26.98 0.72
N LEU A 167 -13.42 -27.14 -0.43
CA LEU A 167 -13.74 -28.15 -1.45
C LEU A 167 -13.74 -29.59 -0.91
N ASP A 168 -12.76 -29.94 -0.08
CA ASP A 168 -12.64 -31.28 0.50
C ASP A 168 -13.84 -31.64 1.38
N HIS A 169 -14.54 -30.64 1.93
CA HIS A 169 -15.62 -30.81 2.90
C HIS A 169 -17.01 -30.43 2.37
N VAL A 170 -17.12 -30.03 1.10
CA VAL A 170 -18.41 -29.83 0.41
C VAL A 170 -18.90 -31.18 -0.18
N PRO A 171 -20.21 -31.51 -0.06
CA PRO A 171 -20.79 -32.73 -0.64
C PRO A 171 -20.48 -32.84 -2.15
N GLN A 172 -20.24 -34.07 -2.64
CA GLN A 172 -19.83 -34.36 -4.02
C GLN A 172 -20.73 -33.70 -5.09
N GLU A 173 -22.02 -33.51 -4.79
CA GLU A 173 -23.01 -32.87 -5.68
C GLU A 173 -22.72 -31.39 -6.00
N LYS A 174 -21.86 -30.71 -5.22
CA LYS A 174 -21.48 -29.30 -5.41
C LYS A 174 -20.01 -29.08 -5.84
N ARG A 175 -19.28 -30.16 -6.16
CA ARG A 175 -17.84 -30.07 -6.51
C ARG A 175 -17.59 -29.58 -7.94
N ASP A 176 -18.50 -29.90 -8.87
CA ASP A 176 -18.36 -29.55 -10.30
C ASP A 176 -18.43 -28.03 -10.54
N GLU A 177 -19.12 -27.26 -9.67
CA GLU A 177 -19.17 -25.78 -9.74
C GLU A 177 -17.89 -25.12 -9.22
N ALA A 178 -17.22 -25.74 -8.24
CA ALA A 178 -16.05 -25.17 -7.58
C ALA A 178 -14.72 -25.50 -8.30
N GLU A 179 -14.66 -26.57 -9.12
CA GLU A 179 -13.49 -26.86 -9.98
C GLU A 179 -13.25 -25.80 -11.07
N GLY A 180 -14.29 -25.06 -11.49
CA GLY A 180 -14.16 -23.93 -12.43
C GLY A 180 -13.31 -22.77 -11.90
N LEU A 181 -13.29 -22.58 -10.58
CA LEU A 181 -12.57 -21.50 -9.88
C LEU A 181 -11.09 -21.81 -9.61
N LEU A 182 -10.65 -23.07 -9.75
CA LEU A 182 -9.23 -23.44 -9.64
C LEU A 182 -8.36 -22.81 -10.75
N ASN A 183 -8.98 -22.45 -11.88
CA ASN A 183 -8.34 -21.66 -12.90
C ASN A 183 -8.41 -20.19 -12.47
N GLY A 184 -7.46 -19.77 -11.64
CA GLY A 184 -7.32 -18.38 -11.20
C GLY A 184 -7.39 -17.37 -12.37
N PRO A 185 -7.48 -16.07 -12.08
CA PRO A 185 -7.82 -15.05 -13.07
C PRO A 185 -6.97 -15.22 -14.33
N GLN A 186 -7.61 -15.59 -15.45
CA GLN A 186 -6.94 -15.74 -16.72
C GLN A 186 -6.60 -14.35 -17.25
N VAL A 187 -5.48 -13.81 -16.78
CA VAL A 187 -4.87 -12.58 -17.32
C VAL A 187 -4.23 -12.93 -18.66
N ARG A 188 -5.06 -13.14 -19.69
CA ARG A 188 -4.69 -12.87 -21.08
C ARG A 188 -5.64 -11.79 -21.60
N VAL A 189 -5.27 -10.56 -21.27
CA VAL A 189 -5.89 -9.34 -21.77
C VAL A 189 -5.39 -9.12 -23.19
N GLU A 190 -5.98 -9.84 -24.15
CA GLU A 190 -5.96 -9.41 -25.55
C GLU A 190 -7.20 -10.00 -26.24
N GLY A 191 -8.27 -9.19 -26.31
CA GLY A 191 -9.38 -9.39 -27.25
C GLY A 191 -10.69 -10.00 -26.71
N ARG A 192 -10.91 -10.12 -25.41
CA ARG A 192 -12.24 -10.48 -24.86
C ARG A 192 -12.79 -9.36 -23.98
N THR A 193 -13.98 -8.88 -24.32
CA THR A 193 -14.76 -7.85 -23.62
C THR A 193 -15.51 -8.37 -22.39
N ASP A 194 -15.12 -9.54 -21.87
CA ASP A 194 -15.82 -10.21 -20.77
C ASP A 194 -14.84 -10.51 -19.62
N ILE A 195 -14.03 -9.49 -19.29
CA ILE A 195 -13.05 -9.54 -18.20
C ILE A 195 -13.67 -8.84 -17.00
N VAL A 196 -14.43 -9.61 -16.24
CA VAL A 196 -14.74 -9.36 -14.83
C VAL A 196 -14.48 -10.69 -14.12
N SER A 197 -13.29 -10.85 -13.55
CA SER A 197 -12.89 -12.09 -12.87
C SER A 197 -12.69 -11.87 -11.39
N SER A 198 -13.31 -12.78 -10.64
CA SER A 198 -12.79 -13.47 -9.45
C SER A 198 -13.10 -12.98 -8.03
N GLN A 199 -13.89 -11.93 -7.80
CA GLN A 199 -14.36 -11.63 -6.43
C GLN A 199 -15.88 -11.68 -6.32
N ASP A 200 -16.62 -11.07 -7.25
CA ASP A 200 -18.09 -11.10 -7.25
C ASP A 200 -18.62 -12.54 -7.38
N GLN A 201 -17.96 -13.38 -8.19
CA GLN A 201 -18.31 -14.81 -8.33
C GLN A 201 -17.98 -15.65 -7.09
N VAL A 202 -17.01 -15.21 -6.27
CA VAL A 202 -16.69 -15.88 -5.01
C VAL A 202 -17.74 -15.52 -3.96
N ASP A 203 -18.15 -14.25 -3.90
CA ASP A 203 -19.22 -13.78 -3.01
C ASP A 203 -20.59 -14.38 -3.36
N ASP A 204 -20.89 -14.56 -4.65
CA ASP A 204 -22.11 -15.23 -5.12
C ASP A 204 -22.15 -16.71 -4.69
N LEU A 205 -21.02 -17.42 -4.75
CA LEU A 205 -20.93 -18.82 -4.32
C LEU A 205 -21.02 -18.96 -2.79
N LEU A 206 -20.43 -18.03 -2.03
CA LEU A 206 -20.57 -17.98 -0.57
C LEU A 206 -22.04 -17.80 -0.17
N SER A 207 -22.74 -16.92 -0.88
CA SER A 207 -24.18 -16.69 -0.71
C SER A 207 -25.03 -17.94 -1.02
N GLU A 208 -24.70 -18.71 -2.06
CA GLU A 208 -25.40 -19.96 -2.41
C GLU A 208 -25.06 -21.15 -1.51
N LEU A 209 -23.91 -21.11 -0.84
CA LEU A 209 -23.53 -22.06 0.21
C LEU A 209 -24.15 -21.72 1.57
N GLY A 210 -24.78 -20.55 1.70
CA GLY A 210 -25.49 -20.11 2.90
C GLY A 210 -24.55 -19.61 4.02
N LEU A 211 -23.37 -19.08 3.64
CA LEU A 211 -22.39 -18.47 4.54
C LEU A 211 -22.39 -16.94 4.39
#